data_AF-A0A819SR61-F1
#
_entry.id   AF-A0A819SR61-F1
#
_cell.length_a   1.000
_cell.length_b   1.000
_cell.length_c   1.000
_cell.angle_alpha   90.00
_cell.angle_beta   90.00
_cell.angle_gamma   90.00
#
_symmetry.space_group_name_H-M   'P 1'
#
loop_
_entity.id
_entity.type
_entity.pdbx_description
1 polymer ?
#
loop_
_entity_poly.entity_id
_entity_poly.type
_entity_poly.pdbx_seq_one_letter_code
_entity_poly.pdbx_strand_id
1 'polypeptide(L)'
;MSVSQLYFVLFYQSILFCIFGWGPIGHSLVARLAQSQLDLSTNNWIQNYIPGDLLGNLSAIASWPDIILYPDTNPLDYNKWQWSRELHFINTPDWYCEYISIRDCMNNRCIEGALKNYSQRLIDNNCDYVQQQQALFFLVHFVGDVHQPLHCGFKGDLGGNNVKGLFFNKINLTNLHEIWDSGIINIHLQRHFQSDINLYYQYLKSLMFNQSLLV
;
A
#
# COMPACT_ATOMS: atom_id res chain seq x y z
N MET A 1 22.99 -14.31 46.45
CA MET A 1 22.87 -13.02 45.73
C MET A 1 24.06 -12.87 44.80
N SER A 2 23.87 -12.99 43.49
CA SER A 2 24.37 -12.05 42.47
C SER A 2 23.91 -12.51 41.09
N VAL A 3 23.69 -11.52 40.23
CA VAL A 3 23.14 -11.59 38.88
C VAL A 3 24.26 -11.86 37.87
N SER A 4 24.08 -12.78 36.93
CA SER A 4 24.70 -12.75 35.58
C SER A 4 24.01 -13.75 34.65
N GLN A 5 23.06 -13.27 33.83
CA GLN A 5 23.16 -13.09 32.37
C GLN A 5 22.72 -14.35 31.59
N LEU A 6 21.41 -14.49 31.26
CA LEU A 6 20.80 -14.03 29.99
C LEU A 6 21.68 -14.34 28.78
N TYR A 7 21.31 -15.33 27.97
CA TYR A 7 21.41 -15.39 26.49
C TYR A 7 21.09 -16.82 26.07
N PHE A 8 19.82 -17.16 25.81
CA PHE A 8 19.42 -18.25 24.89
C PHE A 8 17.88 -18.26 24.78
N VAL A 9 17.31 -17.13 24.40
CA VAL A 9 16.04 -17.14 23.66
C VAL A 9 16.43 -16.75 22.25
N LEU A 10 16.79 -17.75 21.45
CA LEU A 10 16.96 -17.58 20.02
C LEU A 10 15.60 -17.13 19.49
N PHE A 11 15.55 -15.84 19.17
CA PHE A 11 14.59 -15.19 18.31
C PHE A 11 14.33 -16.09 17.08
N TYR A 12 13.29 -16.92 17.16
CA TYR A 12 12.54 -17.32 15.98
C TYR A 12 11.65 -16.13 15.63
N GLN A 13 12.27 -15.03 15.22
CA GLN A 13 11.54 -13.99 14.51
C GLN A 13 11.39 -14.52 13.09
N SER A 14 10.29 -15.23 12.89
CA SER A 14 9.63 -15.33 11.61
C SER A 14 9.45 -13.90 11.09
N ILE A 15 10.43 -13.41 10.34
CA ILE A 15 10.25 -12.27 9.46
C ILE A 15 9.31 -12.78 8.36
N LEU A 16 8.02 -12.74 8.66
CA LEU A 16 6.97 -12.78 7.67
C LEU A 16 7.12 -11.46 6.91
N PHE A 17 7.77 -11.52 5.75
CA PHE A 17 7.64 -10.46 4.76
C PHE A 17 6.18 -10.51 4.30
N CYS A 18 5.36 -9.63 4.86
CA CYS A 18 4.05 -9.37 4.31
C CYS A 18 4.27 -8.78 2.92
N ILE A 19 3.85 -9.54 1.91
CA ILE A 19 3.80 -9.10 0.53
C ILE A 19 2.53 -8.25 0.45
N PHE A 20 2.78 -6.95 0.42
CA PHE A 20 1.81 -5.87 0.32
C PHE A 20 1.87 -5.34 -1.11
N GLY A 21 0.97 -4.43 -1.48
CA GLY A 21 1.20 -3.66 -2.68
C GLY A 21 2.38 -2.73 -2.55
N TRP A 22 2.33 -1.50 -3.06
CA TRP A 22 3.36 -0.53 -2.65
C TRP A 22 3.64 -0.73 -1.16
N GLY A 23 4.89 -0.94 -0.75
CA GLY A 23 5.16 -1.26 0.65
C GLY A 23 4.64 -0.13 1.56
N PRO A 24 4.63 -0.30 2.89
CA PRO A 24 4.12 0.72 3.81
C PRO A 24 4.69 2.13 3.57
N ILE A 25 5.95 2.22 3.15
CA ILE A 25 6.59 3.49 2.75
C ILE A 25 5.97 4.07 1.48
N GLY A 26 5.75 3.26 0.44
CA GLY A 26 5.13 3.71 -0.81
C GLY A 26 3.71 4.23 -0.61
N HIS A 27 2.84 3.47 0.07
CA HIS A 27 1.49 3.94 0.40
C HIS A 27 1.50 5.23 1.23
N SER A 28 2.36 5.29 2.25
CA SER A 28 2.50 6.48 3.09
C SER A 28 2.91 7.72 2.27
N LEU A 29 3.88 7.58 1.36
CA LEU A 29 4.32 8.67 0.48
C LEU A 29 3.21 9.13 -0.48
N VAL A 30 2.51 8.20 -1.15
CA VAL A 30 1.39 8.51 -2.05
C VAL A 30 0.29 9.25 -1.30
N ALA A 31 -0.14 8.72 -0.15
CA ALA A 31 -1.20 9.33 0.67
C ALA A 31 -0.81 10.72 1.18
N ARG A 32 0.45 10.91 1.60
CA ARG A 32 0.94 12.20 2.09
C ARG A 32 1.05 13.24 0.98
N LEU A 33 1.50 12.84 -0.22
CA LEU A 33 1.54 13.71 -1.40
C LEU A 33 0.12 14.10 -1.84
N ALA A 34 -0.82 13.16 -1.83
CA ALA A 34 -2.23 13.42 -2.11
C ALA A 34 -2.81 14.41 -1.09
N GLN A 35 -2.61 14.18 0.21
CA GLN A 35 -3.13 15.07 1.26
C GLN A 35 -2.63 16.51 1.12
N SER A 36 -1.37 16.68 0.69
CA SER A 36 -0.77 18.01 0.50
C SER A 36 -1.39 18.85 -0.62
N GLN A 37 -2.22 18.23 -1.47
CA GLN A 37 -2.92 18.84 -2.61
C GLN A 37 -4.39 19.11 -2.31
N LEU A 38 -4.92 18.60 -1.20
CA LEU A 38 -6.33 18.76 -0.86
C LEU A 38 -6.62 20.18 -0.38
N ASP A 39 -7.78 20.70 -0.75
CA ASP A 39 -8.26 21.97 -0.21
C ASP A 39 -8.60 21.86 1.29
N LEU A 40 -8.82 23.01 1.92
CA LEU A 40 -9.11 23.08 3.35
C LEU A 40 -10.41 22.35 3.72
N SER A 41 -11.45 22.46 2.88
CA SER A 41 -12.73 21.78 3.11
C SER A 41 -12.57 20.26 3.15
N THR A 42 -11.79 19.70 2.22
CA THR A 42 -11.56 18.26 2.10
C THR A 42 -10.68 17.77 3.25
N ASN A 43 -9.65 18.52 3.64
CA ASN A 43 -8.83 18.18 4.80
C ASN A 43 -9.65 18.17 6.10
N ASN A 44 -10.52 19.16 6.31
CA ASN A 44 -11.41 19.21 7.47
C ASN A 44 -12.42 18.05 7.45
N TRP A 45 -12.92 17.70 6.27
CA TRP A 45 -13.80 16.54 6.12
C TRP A 45 -13.07 15.24 6.50
N ILE A 46 -11.87 15.00 5.96
CA ILE A 46 -11.03 13.82 6.28
C ILE A 46 -10.76 13.68 7.78
N GLN A 47 -10.49 14.79 8.48
CA GLN A 47 -10.25 14.78 9.92
C GLN A 47 -11.42 14.15 10.71
N ASN A 48 -12.66 14.28 10.24
CA ASN A 48 -13.82 13.69 10.89
C ASN A 48 -13.97 12.18 10.64
N TYR A 49 -13.36 11.66 9.58
CA TYR A 49 -13.43 10.25 9.18
C TYR A 49 -12.21 9.44 9.60
N ILE A 50 -11.15 10.08 10.07
CA ILE A 50 -9.95 9.40 10.58
C ILE A 50 -10.01 9.40 12.12
N PRO A 51 -9.69 8.27 12.79
CA PRO A 51 -9.56 8.21 14.24
C PRO A 51 -8.76 9.39 14.80
N GLY A 52 -9.25 10.00 15.89
CA GLY A 52 -8.71 11.26 16.39
C GLY A 52 -7.24 11.19 16.81
N ASP A 53 -6.76 10.02 17.24
CA ASP A 53 -5.36 9.74 17.56
C ASP A 53 -4.43 9.76 16.33
N LEU A 54 -4.98 9.61 15.13
CA LEU A 54 -4.25 9.73 13.87
C LEU A 54 -4.29 11.15 13.28
N LEU A 55 -4.97 12.09 13.95
CA LEU A 55 -4.96 13.54 13.65
C LEU A 55 -5.27 13.88 12.18
N GLY A 56 -6.15 13.11 11.52
CA GLY A 56 -6.49 13.31 10.12
C GLY A 56 -5.37 12.97 9.12
N ASN A 57 -4.33 12.25 9.53
CA ASN A 57 -3.21 11.90 8.67
C ASN A 57 -3.56 10.73 7.72
N LEU A 58 -3.72 11.00 6.42
CA LEU A 58 -4.00 9.95 5.43
C LEU A 58 -2.86 8.92 5.34
N SER A 59 -1.61 9.33 5.57
CA SER A 59 -0.47 8.42 5.51
C SER A 59 -0.51 7.35 6.60
N ALA A 60 -1.21 7.60 7.71
CA ALA A 60 -1.32 6.67 8.83
C ALA A 60 -2.33 5.53 8.56
N ILE A 61 -3.30 5.76 7.68
CA ILE A 61 -4.33 4.77 7.31
C ILE A 61 -4.03 4.10 5.97
N ALA A 62 -3.02 4.57 5.24
CA ALA A 62 -2.74 4.15 3.87
C ALA A 62 -2.38 2.67 3.73
N SER A 63 -1.87 2.03 4.78
CA SER A 63 -1.60 0.57 4.78
C SER A 63 -2.68 -0.25 5.47
N TRP A 64 -3.78 0.36 5.94
CA TRP A 64 -4.82 -0.35 6.68
C TRP A 64 -5.41 -1.54 5.90
N PRO A 65 -5.80 -1.42 4.61
CA PRO A 65 -6.35 -2.55 3.83
C PRO A 65 -5.45 -3.77 3.75
N ASP A 66 -4.15 -3.54 3.80
CA ASP A 66 -3.13 -4.57 3.75
C ASP A 66 -2.98 -5.26 5.11
N ILE A 67 -2.80 -4.49 6.18
CA ILE A 67 -2.54 -5.05 7.51
C ILE A 67 -3.77 -5.72 8.12
N ILE A 68 -5.01 -5.39 7.73
CA ILE A 68 -6.20 -6.09 8.25
C ILE A 68 -6.28 -7.55 7.81
N LEU A 69 -5.50 -7.96 6.81
CA LEU A 69 -5.51 -9.30 6.23
C LEU A 69 -4.67 -10.32 7.01
N TYR A 70 -3.90 -9.89 8.03
CA TYR A 70 -2.92 -10.74 8.69
C TYR A 70 -3.17 -10.85 10.21
N PRO A 71 -2.88 -12.03 10.80
CA PRO A 71 -3.15 -12.29 12.22
C PRO A 71 -2.25 -11.52 13.20
N ASP A 72 -1.05 -11.11 12.77
CA ASP A 72 -0.13 -10.32 13.59
C ASP A 72 -0.60 -8.88 13.77
N THR A 73 -1.26 -8.31 12.77
CA THR A 73 -1.79 -6.95 12.77
C THR A 73 -3.30 -6.85 13.04
N ASN A 74 -4.05 -7.92 12.80
CA ASN A 74 -5.50 -8.02 13.07
C ASN A 74 -5.89 -9.41 13.64
N PRO A 75 -5.40 -9.77 14.84
CA PRO A 75 -5.52 -11.12 15.39
C PRO A 75 -6.95 -11.62 15.58
N LEU A 76 -7.90 -10.71 15.82
CA LEU A 76 -9.29 -11.05 16.14
C LEU A 76 -10.14 -11.27 14.89
N ASP A 77 -9.90 -10.48 13.83
CA ASP A 77 -10.84 -10.37 12.72
C ASP A 77 -10.22 -10.58 11.33
N TYR A 78 -8.92 -10.88 11.19
CA TYR A 78 -8.28 -10.96 9.86
C TYR A 78 -9.02 -11.89 8.88
N ASN A 79 -9.58 -12.99 9.36
CA ASN A 79 -10.36 -13.94 8.56
C ASN A 79 -11.60 -13.30 7.90
N LYS A 80 -12.19 -12.28 8.53
CA LYS A 80 -13.36 -11.56 7.98
C LYS A 80 -13.01 -10.63 6.82
N TRP A 81 -11.72 -10.37 6.58
CA TRP A 81 -11.25 -9.43 5.56
C TRP A 81 -10.66 -10.11 4.33
N GLN A 82 -10.50 -11.45 4.33
CA GLN A 82 -9.83 -12.17 3.24
C GLN A 82 -10.49 -11.97 1.86
N TRP A 83 -11.78 -11.60 1.84
CA TRP A 83 -12.50 -11.27 0.62
C TRP A 83 -11.93 -10.06 -0.13
N SER A 84 -11.18 -9.17 0.54
CA SER A 84 -10.63 -7.97 -0.07
C SER A 84 -9.30 -8.20 -0.79
N ARG A 85 -8.63 -9.35 -0.62
CA ARG A 85 -7.29 -9.61 -1.21
C ARG A 85 -7.20 -9.37 -2.72
N GLU A 86 -8.18 -9.87 -3.45
CA GLU A 86 -8.29 -9.72 -4.92
C GLU A 86 -8.57 -8.28 -5.35
N LEU A 87 -8.99 -7.40 -4.45
CA LEU A 87 -9.24 -5.99 -4.75
C LEU A 87 -7.95 -5.17 -4.87
N HIS A 88 -6.81 -5.71 -4.46
CA HIS A 88 -5.52 -5.03 -4.53
C HIS A 88 -4.89 -5.09 -5.92
N PHE A 89 -5.35 -5.94 -6.83
CA PHE A 89 -4.68 -6.14 -8.12
C PHE A 89 -5.65 -6.49 -9.25
N ILE A 90 -5.08 -6.60 -10.45
CA ILE A 90 -5.64 -7.11 -11.69
C ILE A 90 -4.68 -8.18 -12.22
N ASN A 91 -5.24 -9.31 -12.66
CA ASN A 91 -4.51 -10.34 -13.36
C ASN A 91 -4.82 -10.24 -14.85
N THR A 92 -3.80 -9.96 -15.67
CA THR A 92 -3.90 -10.00 -17.14
C THR A 92 -3.39 -11.33 -17.69
N PRO A 93 -3.78 -11.74 -18.91
CA PRO A 93 -3.21 -12.90 -19.57
C PRO A 93 -1.70 -12.75 -19.80
N ASP A 94 -0.96 -13.84 -19.60
CA ASP A 94 0.49 -13.85 -19.76
C ASP A 94 0.91 -13.41 -21.17
N TRP A 95 1.93 -12.55 -21.23
CA TRP A 95 2.50 -12.02 -22.48
C TRP A 95 1.57 -11.09 -23.28
N TYR A 96 0.44 -10.67 -22.69
CA TYR A 96 -0.41 -9.61 -23.22
C TYR A 96 -0.24 -8.34 -22.37
N CYS A 97 0.43 -7.33 -22.93
CA CYS A 97 0.63 -6.04 -22.27
C CYS A 97 -0.60 -5.12 -22.44
N GLU A 98 -1.79 -5.65 -22.21
CA GLU A 98 -3.05 -4.93 -22.31
C GLU A 98 -3.99 -5.30 -21.17
N TYR A 99 -4.72 -4.28 -20.70
CA TYR A 99 -5.81 -4.44 -19.76
C TYR A 99 -7.15 -4.34 -20.48
N ILE A 100 -8.02 -5.33 -20.29
CA ILE A 100 -9.39 -5.33 -20.79
C ILE A 100 -10.35 -5.57 -19.63
N SER A 101 -11.06 -4.52 -19.20
CA SER A 101 -11.93 -4.52 -18.02
C SER A 101 -12.90 -5.72 -17.95
N ILE A 102 -13.60 -6.03 -19.05
CA ILE A 102 -14.57 -7.13 -19.08
C ILE A 102 -13.94 -8.52 -18.92
N ARG A 103 -12.66 -8.67 -19.30
CA ARG A 103 -11.89 -9.92 -19.21
C ARG A 103 -11.17 -10.03 -17.87
N ASP A 104 -10.54 -8.94 -17.44
CA ASP A 104 -9.53 -8.94 -16.37
C ASP A 104 -10.10 -8.49 -15.02
N CYS A 105 -11.24 -7.79 -15.00
CA CYS A 105 -11.95 -7.35 -13.80
C CYS A 105 -13.35 -7.96 -13.69
N MET A 106 -13.44 -9.28 -13.82
CA MET A 106 -14.70 -10.00 -13.75
C MET A 106 -15.45 -9.68 -12.45
N ASN A 107 -16.75 -9.40 -12.55
CA ASN A 107 -17.64 -9.09 -11.43
C ASN A 107 -17.19 -7.89 -10.57
N ASN A 108 -16.38 -6.97 -11.10
CA ASN A 108 -15.78 -5.86 -10.34
C ASN A 108 -14.91 -6.33 -9.16
N ARG A 109 -14.41 -7.57 -9.20
CA ARG A 109 -13.58 -8.21 -8.17
C ARG A 109 -12.10 -8.03 -8.53
N CYS A 110 -11.69 -6.76 -8.63
CA CYS A 110 -10.33 -6.31 -8.92
C CYS A 110 -10.16 -4.86 -8.45
N ILE A 111 -8.96 -4.29 -8.58
CA ILE A 111 -8.70 -2.91 -8.17
C ILE A 111 -9.52 -1.83 -8.91
N GLU A 112 -9.78 -1.98 -10.21
CA GLU A 112 -10.66 -1.05 -10.95
C GLU A 112 -12.08 -1.05 -10.35
N GLY A 113 -12.61 -2.24 -10.08
CA GLY A 113 -13.93 -2.40 -9.45
C GLY A 113 -13.96 -1.85 -8.02
N ALA A 114 -12.89 -2.07 -7.26
CA ALA A 114 -12.74 -1.53 -5.91
C ALA A 114 -12.72 -0.01 -5.90
N LEU A 115 -11.94 0.63 -6.79
CA LEU A 115 -11.91 2.08 -6.95
C LEU A 115 -13.29 2.67 -7.24
N LYS A 116 -14.05 2.05 -8.16
CA LYS A 116 -15.43 2.46 -8.46
C LYS A 116 -16.35 2.31 -7.25
N ASN A 117 -16.28 1.18 -6.55
CA ASN A 117 -17.13 0.90 -5.40
C ASN A 117 -16.85 1.87 -4.24
N TYR A 118 -15.59 2.01 -3.83
CA TYR A 118 -15.25 2.80 -2.65
C TYR A 118 -15.30 4.30 -2.90
N SER A 119 -15.08 4.77 -4.12
CA SER A 119 -15.37 6.18 -4.46
C SER A 119 -16.87 6.50 -4.33
N GLN A 120 -17.75 5.60 -4.76
CA GLN A 120 -19.20 5.79 -4.62
C GLN A 120 -19.65 5.71 -3.16
N ARG A 121 -19.19 4.69 -2.41
CA ARG A 121 -19.56 4.52 -0.99
C ARG A 121 -19.12 5.68 -0.10
N LEU A 122 -18.01 6.34 -0.45
CA LEU A 122 -17.49 7.47 0.31
C LEU A 122 -18.49 8.64 0.41
N ILE A 123 -19.31 8.82 -0.62
CA ILE A 123 -20.25 9.94 -0.75
C ILE A 123 -21.73 9.50 -0.70
N ASP A 124 -21.99 8.21 -0.49
CA ASP A 124 -23.34 7.67 -0.43
C ASP A 124 -23.95 7.90 0.95
N ASN A 125 -25.05 8.65 1.00
CA ASN A 125 -25.80 8.94 2.24
C ASN A 125 -26.50 7.71 2.83
N ASN A 126 -26.61 6.61 2.07
CA ASN A 126 -27.11 5.34 2.59
C ASN A 126 -26.02 4.53 3.31
N CYS A 127 -24.74 4.86 3.11
CA CYS A 127 -23.66 4.25 3.87
C CYS A 127 -23.58 4.89 5.26
N ASP A 128 -23.45 4.05 6.28
CA ASP A 128 -23.18 4.56 7.64
C ASP A 128 -21.74 5.09 7.77
N TYR A 129 -21.47 5.74 8.90
CA TYR A 129 -20.15 6.33 9.18
C TYR A 129 -19.00 5.32 9.05
N VAL A 130 -19.18 4.09 9.54
CA VAL A 130 -18.14 3.06 9.51
C VAL A 130 -17.88 2.61 8.08
N GLN A 131 -18.93 2.47 7.28
CA GLN A 131 -18.84 2.10 5.87
C GLN A 131 -18.16 3.19 5.04
N GLN A 132 -18.44 4.46 5.30
CA GLN A 132 -17.78 5.60 4.64
C GLN A 132 -16.31 5.72 5.08
N GLN A 133 -16.00 5.53 6.36
CA GLN A 133 -14.63 5.50 6.87
C GLN A 133 -13.82 4.37 6.23
N GLN A 134 -14.38 3.16 6.15
CA GLN A 134 -13.73 2.04 5.46
C GLN A 134 -13.53 2.37 3.97
N ALA A 135 -14.52 3.00 3.34
CA ALA A 135 -14.40 3.44 1.96
C ALA A 135 -13.25 4.42 1.75
N LEU A 136 -13.03 5.36 2.69
CA LEU A 136 -11.87 6.26 2.66
C LEU A 136 -10.56 5.46 2.71
N PHE A 137 -10.46 4.51 3.64
CA PHE A 137 -9.21 3.78 3.87
C PHE A 137 -8.85 2.88 2.68
N PHE A 138 -9.84 2.14 2.17
CA PHE A 138 -9.68 1.36 0.95
C PHE A 138 -9.33 2.22 -0.25
N LEU A 139 -10.01 3.36 -0.44
CA LEU A 139 -9.75 4.24 -1.58
C LEU A 139 -8.32 4.79 -1.57
N VAL A 140 -7.84 5.27 -0.41
CA VAL A 140 -6.46 5.79 -0.27
C VAL A 140 -5.42 4.74 -0.64
N HIS A 141 -5.65 3.50 -0.21
CA HIS A 141 -4.76 2.37 -0.50
C HIS A 141 -4.79 1.97 -1.98
N PHE A 142 -5.98 1.74 -2.53
CA PHE A 142 -6.14 1.27 -3.92
C PHE A 142 -5.71 2.30 -4.96
N VAL A 143 -5.78 3.59 -4.65
CA VAL A 143 -5.14 4.62 -5.50
C VAL A 143 -3.62 4.43 -5.54
N GLY A 144 -3.00 3.99 -4.45
CA GLY A 144 -1.60 3.57 -4.47
C GLY A 144 -1.41 2.34 -5.36
N ASP A 145 -2.07 1.24 -5.01
CA ASP A 145 -1.88 -0.07 -5.65
C ASP A 145 -2.08 -0.04 -7.16
N VAL A 146 -3.08 0.69 -7.68
CA VAL A 146 -3.35 0.74 -9.13
C VAL A 146 -2.19 1.37 -9.91
N HIS A 147 -1.32 2.13 -9.24
CA HIS A 147 -0.12 2.72 -9.82
C HIS A 147 1.15 1.88 -9.62
N GLN A 148 1.08 0.76 -8.88
CA GLN A 148 2.17 -0.22 -8.81
C GLN A 148 2.09 -1.10 -10.08
N PRO A 149 3.07 -1.07 -10.99
CA PRO A 149 2.95 -1.76 -12.28
C PRO A 149 2.61 -3.26 -12.21
N LEU A 150 3.15 -3.98 -11.22
CA LEU A 150 2.93 -5.41 -11.05
C LEU A 150 1.61 -5.76 -10.34
N HIS A 151 0.85 -4.76 -9.87
CA HIS A 151 -0.55 -4.92 -9.47
C HIS A 151 -1.49 -5.00 -10.68
N CYS A 152 -1.00 -4.70 -11.88
CA CYS A 152 -1.67 -5.02 -13.14
C CYS A 152 -0.73 -5.91 -13.96
N GLY A 153 -0.48 -7.11 -13.44
CA GLY A 153 0.54 -8.03 -13.92
C GLY A 153 -0.01 -9.34 -14.47
N PHE A 154 0.90 -10.19 -14.94
CA PHE A 154 0.53 -11.48 -15.51
C PHE A 154 -0.01 -12.45 -14.46
N LYS A 155 -1.06 -13.18 -14.82
CA LYS A 155 -1.66 -14.18 -13.96
C LYS A 155 -0.71 -15.34 -13.65
N GLY A 156 0.04 -15.81 -14.64
CA GLY A 156 0.87 -17.02 -14.53
C GLY A 156 2.08 -16.86 -13.60
N ASP A 157 2.62 -15.64 -13.49
CA ASP A 157 3.70 -15.32 -12.56
C ASP A 157 3.22 -14.67 -11.24
N LEU A 158 1.89 -14.56 -11.06
CA LEU A 158 1.23 -13.93 -9.92
C LEU A 158 1.69 -12.47 -9.74
N GLY A 159 1.71 -11.70 -10.83
CA GLY A 159 2.21 -10.32 -10.81
C GLY A 159 3.70 -10.27 -10.46
N GLY A 160 4.50 -11.23 -10.91
CA GLY A 160 5.93 -11.31 -10.61
C GLY A 160 6.27 -11.93 -9.24
N ASN A 161 5.30 -12.36 -8.44
CA ASN A 161 5.56 -13.04 -7.17
C ASN A 161 6.31 -14.37 -7.36
N ASN A 162 6.12 -15.05 -8.49
CA ASN A 162 6.82 -16.28 -8.84
C ASN A 162 8.18 -16.04 -9.54
N VAL A 163 8.50 -14.80 -9.89
CA VAL A 163 9.80 -14.44 -10.49
C VAL A 163 10.80 -14.19 -9.36
N LYS A 164 11.53 -15.25 -8.97
CA LYS A 164 12.51 -15.20 -7.86
C LYS A 164 13.87 -14.68 -8.33
N GLY A 165 14.54 -13.92 -7.48
CA GLY A 165 15.87 -13.39 -7.77
C GLY A 165 16.57 -12.80 -6.56
N LEU A 166 17.85 -12.47 -6.75
CA LEU A 166 18.62 -11.66 -5.80
C LEU A 166 18.45 -10.18 -6.14
N PHE A 167 18.36 -9.34 -5.12
CA PHE A 167 18.26 -7.89 -5.27
C PHE A 167 19.36 -7.19 -4.48
N PHE A 168 20.30 -6.59 -5.19
CA PHE A 168 21.53 -6.02 -4.63
C PHE A 168 22.24 -7.02 -3.69
N ASN A 169 22.61 -6.58 -2.50
CA ASN A 169 23.38 -7.34 -1.52
C ASN A 169 22.48 -8.13 -0.55
N LYS A 170 21.17 -8.29 -0.84
CA LYS A 170 20.30 -9.15 -0.02
C LYS A 170 20.80 -10.60 -0.14
N ILE A 171 21.07 -11.23 1.00
CA ILE A 171 21.53 -12.63 1.10
C ILE A 171 20.39 -13.60 0.76
N ASN A 172 19.16 -13.24 1.14
CA ASN A 172 17.98 -14.06 0.89
C ASN A 172 17.37 -13.75 -0.48
N LEU A 173 16.87 -14.79 -1.16
CA LEU A 173 16.05 -14.64 -2.36
C LEU A 173 14.82 -13.79 -2.04
N THR A 174 14.52 -12.87 -2.95
CA THR A 174 13.27 -12.10 -2.98
C THR A 174 12.51 -12.44 -4.27
N ASN A 175 11.47 -11.70 -4.59
CA ASN A 175 10.74 -11.84 -5.85
C ASN A 175 10.55 -10.48 -6.51
N LEU A 176 10.23 -10.49 -7.81
CA LEU A 176 10.09 -9.25 -8.58
C LEU A 176 9.01 -8.32 -8.00
N HIS A 177 7.88 -8.85 -7.54
CA HIS A 177 6.81 -8.06 -6.92
C HIS A 177 7.33 -7.28 -5.70
N GLU A 178 7.95 -7.97 -4.73
CA GLU A 178 8.50 -7.34 -3.51
C GLU A 178 9.58 -6.29 -3.83
N ILE A 179 10.35 -6.50 -4.91
CA ILE A 179 11.33 -5.51 -5.37
C ILE A 179 10.64 -4.21 -5.80
N TRP A 180 9.53 -4.30 -6.55
CA TRP A 180 8.77 -3.13 -6.97
C TRP A 180 8.05 -2.46 -5.80
N ASP A 181 7.39 -3.24 -4.94
CA ASP A 181 6.67 -2.73 -3.78
C ASP A 181 7.55 -1.97 -2.82
N SER A 182 8.71 -2.56 -2.49
CA SER A 182 9.52 -2.11 -1.37
C SER A 182 11.00 -2.03 -1.70
N GLY A 183 11.55 -2.96 -2.49
CA GLY A 183 12.99 -3.04 -2.75
C GLY A 183 13.57 -1.74 -3.33
N ILE A 184 13.01 -1.26 -4.45
CA ILE A 184 13.49 -0.07 -5.16
C ILE A 184 13.39 1.16 -4.26
N ILE A 185 12.23 1.37 -3.62
CA ILE A 185 11.99 2.50 -2.71
C ILE A 185 12.97 2.47 -1.55
N ASN A 186 13.14 1.33 -0.88
CA ASN A 186 14.00 1.22 0.30
C ASN A 186 15.46 1.47 -0.04
N ILE A 187 15.95 0.95 -1.16
CA ILE A 187 17.33 1.20 -1.61
C ILE A 187 17.52 2.67 -1.97
N HIS A 188 16.56 3.27 -2.67
CA HIS A 188 16.64 4.70 -3.02
C HIS A 188 16.63 5.58 -1.77
N LEU A 189 15.74 5.29 -0.83
CA LEU A 189 15.64 5.96 0.48
C LEU A 189 16.95 5.84 1.28
N GLN A 190 17.51 4.64 1.36
CA GLN A 190 18.77 4.39 2.07
C GLN A 190 19.94 5.14 1.43
N ARG A 191 20.08 5.09 0.10
CA ARG A 191 21.24 5.63 -0.61
C ARG A 191 21.23 7.15 -0.74
N HIS A 192 20.05 7.76 -0.91
CA HIS A 192 19.95 9.17 -1.28
C HIS A 192 19.34 10.03 -0.18
N PHE A 193 18.70 9.44 0.83
CA PHE A 193 17.95 10.19 1.85
C PHE A 193 18.27 9.74 3.27
N GLN A 194 19.35 8.99 3.49
CA GLN A 194 19.78 8.54 4.83
C GLN A 194 18.67 7.77 5.58
N SER A 195 17.82 7.05 4.85
CA SER A 195 16.64 6.38 5.39
C SER A 195 15.55 7.32 5.96
N ASP A 196 15.64 8.63 5.71
CA ASP A 196 14.65 9.63 6.16
C ASP A 196 13.52 9.81 5.13
N ILE A 197 12.35 9.27 5.46
CA ILE A 197 11.14 9.37 4.63
C ILE A 197 10.66 10.82 4.46
N ASN A 198 10.93 11.72 5.41
CA ASN A 198 10.57 13.12 5.28
C ASN A 198 11.41 13.81 4.23
N LEU A 199 12.72 13.55 4.18
CA LEU A 199 13.59 14.10 3.13
C LEU A 199 13.14 13.60 1.75
N TYR A 200 12.81 12.32 1.63
CA TYR A 200 12.32 11.77 0.37
C TYR A 200 10.96 12.35 -0.03
N TYR A 201 10.03 12.49 0.92
CA TYR A 201 8.75 13.17 0.68
C TYR A 201 8.95 14.62 0.20
N GLN A 202 9.83 15.40 0.83
CA GLN A 202 10.09 16.78 0.40
C GLN A 202 10.69 16.83 -1.01
N TYR A 203 11.58 15.89 -1.34
CA TYR A 203 12.11 15.74 -2.69
C TYR A 203 11.00 15.44 -3.71
N LEU A 204 10.17 14.42 -3.47
CA LEU A 204 9.03 14.09 -4.36
C LEU A 204 8.06 15.25 -4.49
N LYS A 205 7.75 15.92 -3.38
CA LYS A 205 6.90 17.12 -3.37
C LYS A 205 7.50 18.21 -4.26
N SER A 206 8.79 18.48 -4.15
CA SER A 206 9.46 19.49 -4.99
C SER A 206 9.40 19.13 -6.48
N LEU A 207 9.54 17.86 -6.85
CA LEU A 207 9.39 17.42 -8.24
C LEU A 207 7.97 17.64 -8.78
N MET A 208 6.95 17.45 -7.94
CA MET A 208 5.55 17.63 -8.34
C MET A 208 5.18 19.11 -8.51
N PHE A 209 5.64 19.98 -7.61
CA PHE A 209 5.19 21.38 -7.56
C PHE A 209 6.13 22.39 -8.24
N ASN A 210 7.39 22.03 -8.54
CA ASN A 210 8.36 22.91 -9.19
C ASN A 210 8.58 22.60 -10.70
N GLN A 211 7.60 22.01 -11.39
CA GLN A 211 7.71 21.71 -12.83
C GLN A 211 7.83 22.94 -13.74
N SER A 212 7.82 24.16 -13.21
CA SER A 212 8.05 25.41 -13.97
C SER A 212 9.51 25.63 -14.42
N LEU A 213 10.40 24.64 -14.31
CA LEU A 213 11.82 24.73 -14.70
C LEU A 213 12.26 23.66 -15.72
N LEU A 214 11.34 22.87 -16.27
CA LEU A 214 11.65 21.80 -17.24
C LEU A 214 10.80 21.86 -18.53
N VAL A 215 10.45 23.08 -18.99
CA VAL A 215 10.00 23.34 -20.37
C VAL A 215 10.79 24.51 -20.93
#